data_AF-A0A9D9RTC8-F1
#
_entry.id   AF-A0A9D9RTC8-F1
#
_cell.length_a   1.000
_cell.length_b   1.000
_cell.length_c   1.000
_cell.angle_alpha   90.00
_cell.angle_beta   90.00
_cell.angle_gamma   90.00
#
_symmetry.space_group_name_H-M   'P 1'
#
loop_
_entity.id
_entity.type
_entity.pdbx_description
1 polymer ?
#
loop_
_entity_poly.entity_id
_entity_poly.type
_entity_poly.pdbx_seq_one_letter_code
_entity_poly.pdbx_strand_id
1 'polypeptide(L)'
;MTYRLMFTINAIFLAVFGALFLIAPELTLNQFRSDIYVATLFMARFFGSALILCALFLWMLKDAINTKMQKFVGYVLLAYSVIGFAATIMGMTSSAVGVIRANGWVLLVVFGVFTLTYAYALFLQPKSASEGKSHAPRKVKDVPSANSG
;
A
#
# COMPACT_ATOMS: atom_id res chain seq x y z
N MET A 1 0.67 -10.75 8.63
CA MET A 1 1.97 -10.25 8.11
C MET A 1 2.29 -8.91 8.77
N THR A 2 3.53 -8.68 9.17
CA THR A 2 3.96 -7.41 9.78
C THR A 2 3.82 -6.26 8.78
N TYR A 3 3.16 -5.16 9.15
CA TYR A 3 2.98 -3.95 8.34
C TYR A 3 4.29 -3.44 7.69
N ARG A 4 5.41 -3.63 8.41
CA ARG A 4 6.77 -3.34 7.95
C ARG A 4 7.13 -4.05 6.63
N LEU A 5 6.77 -5.33 6.47
CA LEU A 5 7.07 -6.09 5.26
C LEU A 5 6.26 -5.55 4.07
N MET A 6 4.98 -5.27 4.27
CA MET A 6 4.10 -4.68 3.23
C MET A 6 4.60 -3.32 2.75
N PHE A 7 4.96 -2.42 3.67
CA PHE A 7 5.49 -1.11 3.30
C PHE A 7 6.85 -1.21 2.61
N THR A 8 7.69 -2.16 3.01
CA THR A 8 9.02 -2.35 2.39
C THR A 8 8.89 -2.84 0.95
N ILE A 9 8.06 -3.86 0.69
CA ILE A 9 7.82 -4.37 -0.66
C ILE A 9 7.23 -3.27 -1.54
N ASN A 10 6.24 -2.53 -1.03
CA ASN A 10 5.62 -1.46 -1.80
C ASN A 10 6.59 -0.31 -2.07
N ALA A 11 7.41 0.09 -1.09
CA ALA A 11 8.44 1.10 -1.28
C ALA A 11 9.44 0.71 -2.38
N ILE A 12 9.92 -0.53 -2.38
CA ILE A 12 10.83 -1.03 -3.42
C ILE A 12 10.14 -1.01 -4.80
N PHE A 13 8.89 -1.48 -4.86
CA PHE A 13 8.12 -1.50 -6.10
C PHE A 13 7.94 -0.09 -6.68
N LEU A 14 7.52 0.88 -5.85
CA LEU A 14 7.36 2.28 -6.25
C LEU A 14 8.70 2.92 -6.63
N ALA A 15 9.80 2.57 -5.95
CA ALA A 15 11.13 3.09 -6.28
C ALA A 15 11.59 2.60 -7.67
N VAL A 16 11.43 1.31 -7.95
CA VAL A 16 11.83 0.72 -9.24
C VAL A 16 10.96 1.25 -10.38
N PHE A 17 9.64 1.24 -10.22
CA PHE A 17 8.73 1.79 -11.24
C PHE A 17 8.91 3.30 -11.40
N GLY A 18 9.09 4.04 -10.31
CA GLY A 18 9.35 5.47 -10.34
C GLY A 18 10.65 5.80 -11.07
N ALA A 19 11.73 5.05 -10.81
CA ALA A 19 13.00 5.20 -11.52
C ALA A 19 12.87 4.86 -13.01
N LEU A 20 12.13 3.80 -13.37
CA LEU A 20 11.87 3.46 -14.77
C LEU A 20 11.11 4.57 -15.50
N PHE A 21 10.04 5.11 -14.90
CA PHE A 21 9.28 6.23 -15.48
C PHE A 21 10.08 7.55 -15.53
N LEU A 22 11.00 7.76 -14.58
CA LEU A 22 11.82 8.97 -14.52
C LEU A 22 12.99 8.95 -15.51
N ILE A 23 13.72 7.83 -15.59
CA ILE A 23 14.95 7.71 -16.38
C ILE A 23 14.63 7.27 -17.82
N ALA A 24 13.75 6.28 -17.97
CA ALA A 24 13.43 5.65 -19.24
C ALA A 24 11.91 5.67 -19.55
N PRO A 25 11.27 6.86 -19.60
CA PRO A 25 9.84 6.98 -19.87
C PRO A 25 9.41 6.40 -21.22
N GLU A 26 10.29 6.41 -22.22
CA GLU A 26 9.99 5.85 -23.55
C GLU A 26 9.79 4.34 -23.49
N LEU A 27 10.62 3.62 -22.73
CA LEU A 27 10.50 2.16 -22.59
C LEU A 27 9.22 1.77 -21.88
N THR A 28 8.84 2.51 -20.83
CA THR A 28 7.60 2.26 -20.09
C THR A 28 6.37 2.63 -20.89
N LEU A 29 6.37 3.75 -21.62
CA LEU A 29 5.24 4.16 -22.46
C LEU A 29 5.04 3.24 -23.67
N ASN A 30 6.14 2.77 -24.28
CA ASN A 30 6.07 1.89 -25.45
C ASN A 30 5.47 0.51 -25.11
N GLN A 31 5.66 0.01 -23.88
CA GLN A 31 4.96 -1.17 -23.37
C GLN A 31 3.44 -1.04 -23.47
N PHE A 32 2.90 0.15 -23.26
CA PHE A 32 1.46 0.42 -23.32
C PHE A 32 0.97 0.81 -24.72
N ARG A 33 1.88 0.85 -25.72
CA ARG A 33 1.64 1.40 -27.06
C ARG A 33 0.94 2.77 -27.01
N SER A 34 1.34 3.60 -26.05
CA SER A 34 0.84 4.98 -25.95
C SER A 34 1.60 5.88 -26.91
N ASP A 35 0.94 6.93 -27.41
CA ASP A 35 1.58 7.91 -28.27
C ASP A 35 2.67 8.69 -27.51
N ILE A 36 3.88 8.72 -28.08
CA ILE A 36 5.06 9.34 -27.47
C ILE A 36 5.17 10.77 -27.98
N TYR A 37 4.59 11.71 -27.23
CA TYR A 37 4.77 13.14 -27.44
C TYR A 37 5.65 13.74 -26.34
N VAL A 38 6.22 14.92 -26.58
CA VAL A 38 7.04 15.66 -25.59
C VAL A 38 6.26 15.88 -24.28
N ALA A 39 4.97 16.19 -24.38
CA ALA A 39 4.09 16.35 -23.22
C ALA A 39 3.90 15.03 -22.45
N THR A 40 3.70 13.90 -23.15
CA THR A 40 3.55 12.57 -22.53
C THR A 40 4.83 12.15 -21.81
N LEU A 41 5.99 12.41 -22.41
CA LEU A 41 7.31 12.14 -21.82
C LEU A 41 7.55 12.96 -20.55
N PHE A 42 7.21 14.25 -20.58
CA PHE A 42 7.31 15.11 -19.41
C PHE A 42 6.40 14.62 -18.28
N MET A 43 5.15 14.28 -18.58
CA MET A 43 4.21 13.74 -17.60
C MET A 43 4.65 12.38 -17.04
N ALA A 44 5.20 11.50 -17.86
CA ALA A 44 5.75 10.22 -17.42
C ALA A 44 6.91 10.41 -16.44
N ARG A 45 7.82 11.36 -16.71
CA ARG A 45 8.92 11.70 -15.79
C ARG A 45 8.42 12.32 -14.49
N PHE A 46 7.47 13.25 -14.60
CA PHE A 46 6.85 13.87 -13.43
C PHE A 46 6.16 12.83 -12.55
N PHE A 47 5.40 11.92 -13.14
CA PHE A 47 4.80 10.78 -12.46
C PHE A 47 5.86 9.87 -11.80
N GLY A 48 6.95 9.58 -12.50
CA GLY A 48 8.08 8.84 -11.95
C GLY A 48 8.69 9.49 -10.71
N SER A 49 8.84 10.81 -10.70
CA SER A 49 9.33 11.56 -9.54
C SER A 49 8.37 11.48 -8.33
N ALA A 50 7.07 11.54 -8.58
CA ALA A 50 6.05 11.39 -7.54
C ALA A 50 6.07 9.98 -6.94
N LEU A 51 6.27 8.93 -7.75
CA LEU A 51 6.42 7.56 -7.28
C LEU A 51 7.66 7.38 -6.38
N ILE A 52 8.79 8.01 -6.73
CA ILE A 52 9.99 7.98 -5.88
C ILE A 52 9.74 8.69 -4.55
N LEU A 53 9.05 9.84 -4.55
CA LEU A 53 8.68 10.51 -3.31
C LEU A 53 7.81 9.62 -2.42
N CYS A 54 6.81 8.95 -2.99
CA CYS A 54 5.98 7.99 -2.27
C CYS A 54 6.78 6.78 -1.75
N ALA A 55 7.75 6.28 -2.53
CA ALA A 55 8.64 5.21 -2.10
C ALA A 55 9.47 5.61 -0.88
N LEU A 56 10.06 6.80 -0.90
CA LEU A 56 10.80 7.35 0.24
C LEU A 56 9.89 7.54 1.46
N PHE A 57 8.68 8.04 1.27
CA PHE A 57 7.70 8.19 2.34
C PHE A 57 7.35 6.85 2.99
N LEU A 58 7.06 5.82 2.19
CA LEU A 58 6.80 4.45 2.67
C LEU A 58 8.02 3.84 3.37
N TRP A 59 9.22 4.12 2.85
CA TRP A 59 10.47 3.66 3.44
C TRP A 59 10.71 4.27 4.82
N MET A 60 10.40 5.55 5.03
CA MET A 60 10.49 6.17 6.36
C MET A 60 9.39 5.64 7.29
N LEU A 61 8.20 5.39 6.76
CA LEU A 61 7.06 4.95 7.56
C LEU A 61 7.19 3.51 8.08
N LYS A 62 7.98 2.66 7.40
CA LYS A 62 8.19 1.26 7.82
C LYS A 62 8.79 1.15 9.23
N ASP A 63 9.53 2.17 9.67
CA ASP A 63 10.20 2.22 10.99
C ASP A 63 9.39 3.02 12.03
N ALA A 64 8.20 3.51 11.68
CA ALA A 64 7.32 4.19 12.61
C ALA A 64 6.71 3.19 13.63
N ILE A 65 6.92 3.46 14.92
CA ILE A 65 6.47 2.60 16.04
C ILE A 65 4.94 2.66 16.24
N ASN A 66 4.28 3.71 15.74
CA ASN A 66 2.86 3.94 16.01
C ASN A 66 1.92 3.12 15.10
N THR A 67 1.26 2.12 15.69
CA THR A 67 0.30 1.23 14.99
C THR A 67 -0.90 1.97 14.40
N LYS A 68 -1.35 3.10 14.98
CA LYS A 68 -2.44 3.90 14.40
C LYS A 68 -2.03 4.54 13.07
N MET A 69 -0.80 5.03 12.99
CA MET A 69 -0.26 5.68 11.79
C MET A 69 -0.08 4.67 10.65
N GLN A 70 0.39 3.46 10.97
CA GLN A 70 0.49 2.36 10.01
C GLN A 70 -0.88 1.97 9.43
N LYS A 71 -1.93 1.91 10.27
CA LYS A 71 -3.30 1.63 9.81
C LYS A 71 -3.84 2.74 8.92
N PHE A 72 -3.66 4.00 9.31
CA PHE A 72 -4.11 5.14 8.51
C PHE A 72 -3.48 5.13 7.11
N VAL A 73 -2.16 4.90 7.02
CA VAL A 73 -1.50 4.82 5.71
C VAL A 73 -1.92 3.57 4.93
N GLY A 74 -2.26 2.47 5.61
CA GLY A 74 -2.92 1.32 4.97
C GLY A 74 -4.24 1.70 4.26
N TYR A 75 -5.09 2.51 4.89
CA TYR A 75 -6.31 3.03 4.24
C TYR A 75 -6.01 3.95 3.05
N VAL A 76 -5.00 4.83 3.18
CA VAL A 76 -4.57 5.72 2.08
C VAL A 76 -4.07 4.90 0.90
N LEU A 77 -3.27 3.87 1.13
CA LEU A 77 -2.77 2.98 0.07
C LEU A 77 -3.86 2.15 -0.59
N LEU A 78 -4.87 1.72 0.19
CA LEU A 78 -6.04 1.05 -0.35
C LEU A 78 -6.82 1.99 -1.27
N ALA A 79 -7.12 3.21 -0.81
CA ALA A 79 -7.80 4.21 -1.62
C ALA A 79 -7.02 4.54 -2.90
N TYR A 80 -5.71 4.73 -2.79
CA TYR A 80 -4.82 4.91 -3.93
C TYR A 80 -4.90 3.75 -4.92
N SER A 81 -4.88 2.50 -4.43
CA SER A 81 -4.91 1.32 -5.29
C SER A 81 -6.25 1.18 -6.03
N VAL A 82 -7.37 1.50 -5.36
CA VAL A 82 -8.71 1.51 -5.97
C VAL A 82 -8.82 2.61 -7.03
N ILE A 83 -8.35 3.82 -6.72
CA ILE A 83 -8.34 4.94 -7.67
C ILE A 83 -7.45 4.61 -8.87
N GLY A 84 -6.26 4.04 -8.65
CA GLY A 84 -5.35 3.61 -9.71
C GLY A 84 -5.94 2.49 -10.58
N PHE A 85 -6.67 1.55 -9.97
CA PHE A 85 -7.40 0.52 -10.70
C PHE A 85 -8.49 1.13 -11.60
N ALA A 86 -9.32 2.03 -11.06
CA ALA A 86 -10.35 2.72 -11.83
C ALA A 86 -9.76 3.59 -12.95
N ALA A 87 -8.70 4.34 -12.68
CA ALA A 87 -7.98 5.13 -13.67
C ALA A 87 -7.40 4.27 -14.80
N THR A 88 -6.90 3.06 -14.47
CA THR A 88 -6.41 2.10 -15.46
C THR A 88 -7.55 1.61 -16.36
N ILE A 89 -8.71 1.28 -15.79
CA ILE A 89 -9.89 0.90 -16.58
C ILE A 89 -10.28 2.04 -17.53
N MET A 90 -10.41 3.27 -17.02
CA MET A 90 -10.73 4.44 -17.87
C MET A 90 -9.69 4.64 -18.99
N GLY A 91 -8.41 4.51 -18.68
CA GLY A 91 -7.32 4.62 -19.65
C GLY A 91 -7.30 3.52 -20.72
N MET A 92 -7.97 2.39 -20.49
CA MET A 92 -8.12 1.29 -21.44
C MET A 92 -9.44 1.33 -22.23
N THR A 93 -10.56 1.65 -21.58
CA THR A 93 -11.91 1.50 -22.17
C THR A 93 -12.50 2.78 -22.72
N SER A 94 -12.06 3.95 -22.26
CA SER A 94 -12.67 5.21 -22.65
C SER A 94 -12.11 5.72 -23.98
N SER A 95 -12.96 5.86 -25.00
CA SER A 95 -12.59 6.41 -26.30
C SER A 95 -12.04 7.84 -26.26
N ALA A 96 -12.31 8.58 -25.18
CA ALA A 96 -11.82 9.96 -24.97
C ALA A 96 -10.47 10.05 -24.22
N VAL A 97 -10.09 9.02 -23.46
CA VAL A 97 -8.89 8.99 -22.57
C VAL A 97 -8.02 7.77 -22.85
N GLY A 98 -8.30 7.04 -23.93
CA GLY A 98 -7.69 5.76 -24.29
C GLY A 98 -6.22 5.89 -24.68
N VAL A 99 -5.35 6.11 -23.70
CA VAL A 99 -3.90 6.23 -23.88
C VAL A 99 -3.24 4.85 -23.85
N ILE A 100 -3.87 3.86 -23.19
CA ILE A 100 -3.33 2.51 -23.03
C ILE A 100 -3.96 1.60 -24.08
N ARG A 101 -3.20 1.31 -25.14
CA ARG A 101 -3.68 0.52 -26.30
C ARG A 101 -3.23 -0.94 -26.23
N ALA A 102 -2.18 -1.24 -25.47
CA ALA A 102 -1.68 -2.59 -25.25
C ALA A 102 -1.24 -2.77 -23.78
N ASN A 103 -1.16 -4.01 -23.31
CA ASN A 103 -0.62 -4.40 -21.99
C ASN A 103 -1.23 -3.72 -20.75
N GLY A 104 -2.37 -3.02 -20.87
CA GLY A 104 -3.05 -2.42 -19.72
C GLY A 104 -3.52 -3.44 -18.68
N TRP A 105 -3.68 -4.70 -19.07
CA TRP A 105 -3.98 -5.80 -18.16
C TRP A 105 -2.91 -5.98 -17.07
N VAL A 106 -1.64 -5.65 -17.34
CA VAL A 106 -0.56 -5.75 -16.35
C VAL A 106 -0.82 -4.77 -15.20
N LEU A 107 -1.23 -3.55 -15.52
CA LEU A 107 -1.59 -2.54 -14.52
C LEU A 107 -2.83 -2.97 -13.73
N LEU A 108 -3.83 -3.57 -14.38
CA LEU A 108 -5.01 -4.11 -13.69
C LEU A 108 -4.64 -5.22 -12.71
N VAL A 109 -3.75 -6.14 -13.09
CA VAL A 109 -3.28 -7.21 -12.20
C VAL A 109 -2.49 -6.61 -11.03
N VAL A 110 -1.59 -5.67 -11.29
CA VAL A 110 -0.79 -5.01 -10.23
C VAL A 110 -1.70 -4.28 -9.24
N PHE A 111 -2.55 -3.36 -9.71
CA PHE A 111 -3.48 -2.63 -8.84
C PHE A 111 -4.50 -3.55 -8.17
N GLY A 112 -4.96 -4.60 -8.85
CA GLY A 112 -5.86 -5.61 -8.30
C GLY A 112 -5.21 -6.37 -7.14
N VAL A 113 -3.98 -6.88 -7.33
CA VAL A 113 -3.22 -7.57 -6.29
C VAL A 113 -2.94 -6.64 -5.11
N PHE A 114 -2.51 -5.39 -5.35
CA PHE A 114 -2.30 -4.43 -4.26
C PHE A 114 -3.60 -4.10 -3.52
N THR A 115 -4.70 -3.87 -4.23
CA THR A 115 -6.01 -3.61 -3.64
C THR A 115 -6.47 -4.79 -2.77
N LEU A 116 -6.40 -6.02 -3.30
CA LEU A 116 -6.74 -7.24 -2.57
C LEU A 116 -5.83 -7.44 -1.36
N THR A 117 -4.54 -7.17 -1.51
CA THR A 117 -3.54 -7.30 -0.43
C THR A 117 -3.82 -6.32 0.71
N TYR A 118 -4.11 -5.05 0.41
CA TYR A 118 -4.47 -4.06 1.42
C TYR A 118 -5.84 -4.32 2.02
N ALA A 119 -6.84 -4.69 1.20
CA ALA A 119 -8.15 -5.06 1.69
C ALA A 119 -8.07 -6.26 2.64
N TYR A 120 -7.30 -7.30 2.29
CA TYR A 120 -7.07 -8.44 3.16
C TYR A 120 -6.34 -8.05 4.45
N ALA A 121 -5.29 -7.25 4.37
CA ALA A 121 -4.53 -6.82 5.55
C ALA A 121 -5.36 -6.00 6.53
N LEU A 122 -6.32 -5.24 6.03
CA LEU A 122 -7.04 -4.23 6.77
C LEU A 122 -8.42 -4.70 7.26
N PHE A 123 -9.09 -5.57 6.49
CA PHE A 123 -10.38 -6.17 6.85
C PHE A 123 -10.27 -7.61 7.38
N LEU A 124 -9.28 -8.40 6.95
CA LEU A 124 -9.19 -9.83 7.28
C LEU A 124 -8.09 -10.19 8.28
N GLN A 125 -7.26 -9.25 8.76
CA GLN A 125 -6.43 -9.54 9.94
C GLN A 125 -7.34 -9.64 11.17
N PRO A 126 -7.52 -10.83 11.77
CA PRO A 126 -8.18 -10.94 13.04
C PRO A 126 -7.30 -10.17 14.04
N LYS A 127 -7.96 -9.34 14.83
CA LYS A 127 -7.44 -8.81 16.09
C LYS A 127 -6.91 -10.01 16.89
N SER A 128 -5.62 -10.34 16.75
CA SER A 128 -5.07 -11.54 17.37
C SER A 128 -5.07 -11.34 18.87
N ALA A 129 -6.10 -11.87 19.53
CA ALA A 129 -5.99 -12.57 20.80
C ALA A 129 -5.05 -11.94 21.84
N SER A 130 -5.21 -10.64 22.17
CA SER A 130 -4.65 -10.08 23.42
C SER A 130 -5.70 -9.93 24.52
N GLU A 131 -6.87 -10.54 24.35
CA GLU A 131 -7.99 -10.52 25.29
C GLU A 131 -8.25 -11.93 25.83
N GLY A 132 -7.18 -12.64 26.20
CA GLY A 132 -7.29 -14.05 26.61
C GLY A 132 -6.33 -14.54 27.67
N LYS A 133 -5.41 -13.71 28.18
CA LYS A 133 -4.52 -14.10 29.31
C LYS A 133 -4.08 -12.89 30.14
N SER A 134 -4.98 -12.29 30.93
CA SER A 134 -4.61 -11.70 32.23
C SER A 134 -5.82 -11.32 33.11
N HIS A 135 -6.85 -12.16 33.15
CA HIS A 135 -7.73 -12.25 34.31
C HIS A 135 -7.50 -13.61 34.97
N ALA A 136 -6.31 -13.79 35.54
CA ALA A 136 -6.20 -14.69 36.68
C ALA A 136 -6.64 -13.87 37.90
N PRO A 137 -7.78 -14.18 38.55
CA PRO A 137 -8.02 -13.64 39.88
C PRO A 137 -6.85 -14.13 40.75
N ARG A 138 -6.07 -13.18 41.26
CA ARG A 138 -5.13 -13.46 42.35
C ARG A 138 -5.99 -14.01 43.47
N LYS A 139 -5.95 -15.34 43.71
CA LYS A 139 -6.44 -15.91 44.96
C LYS A 139 -5.67 -15.20 46.05
N VAL A 140 -6.32 -14.23 46.69
CA VAL A 140 -5.85 -13.63 47.93
C VAL A 140 -5.88 -14.79 48.91
N LYS A 141 -4.68 -15.28 49.23
CA LYS A 141 -4.45 -16.30 50.23
C LYS A 141 -5.05 -15.79 51.54
N ASP A 142 -5.92 -16.59 52.11
CA ASP A 142 -6.68 -16.31 53.32
C ASP A 142 -5.79 -15.65 54.39
N VAL A 143 -6.15 -14.43 54.77
CA VAL A 143 -5.58 -13.78 55.96
C VAL A 143 -6.20 -14.48 57.16
N PRO A 144 -5.43 -15.14 58.03
CA PRO A 144 -5.98 -15.68 59.27
C PRO A 144 -6.50 -14.53 60.12
N SER A 145 -7.78 -14.58 60.46
CA SER A 145 -8.33 -13.73 61.52
C SER A 145 -7.70 -14.14 62.85
N ALA A 146 -6.65 -13.44 63.26
CA ALA A 146 -6.30 -13.34 64.68
C ALA A 146 -7.28 -12.29 65.26
N ASN A 147 -8.45 -12.72 65.70
CA ASN A 147 -8.75 -13.16 67.06
C ASN A 147 -8.45 -12.07 68.09
N SER A 148 -9.56 -11.54 68.60
CA SER A 148 -9.75 -10.76 69.81
C SER A 148 -8.98 -11.30 71.01
N GLY A 149 -8.36 -10.37 71.73
CA GLY A 149 -7.86 -10.49 73.10
C GLY A 149 -7.62 -9.09 73.64
#